data_AF-A0A1V8M0Q6-F1
#
_entry.id   AF-A0A1V8M0Q6-F1
#
_cell.length_a   1.000
_cell.length_b   1.000
_cell.length_c   1.000
_cell.angle_alpha   90.00
_cell.angle_beta   90.00
_cell.angle_gamma   90.00
#
_symmetry.space_group_name_H-M   'P 1'
#
loop_
_entity.id
_entity.type
_entity.pdbx_description
1 polymer ?
#
loop_
_entity_poly.entity_id
_entity_poly.type
_entity_poly.pdbx_seq_one_letter_code
_entity_poly.pdbx_strand_id
1 'polypeptide(L)'
;MYNSLLFISILLFALNTQAQPAVPVLQLNTEGLQVDLHWSKVDSATGYRLFYAPYPYLGDATINSIDLGAETDFTIGLWQGATFYVALQAYDDQNQSSEYSNIGFLEIQDRGAAYRQYWRTVTKEIRGYSFTTQSFLYDSLPNVTDCVAGILNEQAQQRLLDAFNQTRKLHQLSAITYDHDADFEVQQAALIQRANNFLSHKPGTDATCYSNAGFDGSNSSNLYLSGNDSDPANVLMSFIGDASNISNISGVGHRRTLLNPFLQFTSYGQVLGASGVKVFDFPGNSTTAAEDIPDYVAFPYLRYPYAFFSDKTSSKKTPWNLTIIEDKSSTWANQHNYFASAKISVTQKSDGQSMTVADLHFDTNGSGVPNNLSWTVTDWQYDTWYSVVISNIMYQSGETGSIQYDVFIDYKNIIDIPSSLAAGA
;
A
#
# COMPACT_ATOMS: atom_id res chain seq x y z
N MET A 1 61.36 78.91 17.12
CA MET A 1 60.57 78.14 18.13
C MET A 1 59.12 78.51 17.86
N TYR A 2 58.24 77.71 17.26
CA TYR A 2 57.94 76.28 17.43
C TYR A 2 57.47 75.68 16.08
N ASN A 3 58.01 74.51 15.72
CA ASN A 3 57.41 73.61 14.72
C ASN A 3 56.35 72.77 15.43
N SER A 4 55.09 72.87 15.03
CA SER A 4 54.04 71.92 15.45
C SER A 4 53.80 70.91 14.33
N LEU A 5 54.24 69.68 14.56
CA LEU A 5 53.96 68.51 13.73
C LEU A 5 52.54 68.02 14.03
N LEU A 6 51.72 67.96 12.98
CA LEU A 6 50.39 67.37 13.00
C LEU A 6 50.52 65.85 12.82
N PHE A 7 50.19 65.06 13.84
CA PHE A 7 50.12 63.61 13.75
C PHE A 7 48.74 63.22 13.20
N ILE A 8 48.70 62.69 11.98
CA ILE A 8 47.52 62.06 11.40
C ILE A 8 47.54 60.59 11.82
N SER A 9 46.63 60.21 12.73
CA SER A 9 46.39 58.83 13.12
C SER A 9 45.48 58.17 12.08
N ILE A 10 46.05 57.32 11.22
CA ILE A 10 45.30 56.49 10.29
C ILE A 10 44.73 55.30 11.09
N LEU A 11 43.43 55.33 11.39
CA LEU A 11 42.70 54.14 11.84
C LEU A 11 42.53 53.20 10.63
N LEU A 12 43.32 52.12 10.61
CA LEU A 12 43.07 50.96 9.76
C LEU A 12 41.89 50.18 10.34
N PHE A 13 40.71 50.30 9.73
CA PHE A 13 39.64 49.34 9.90
C PHE A 13 40.04 48.04 9.18
N ALA A 14 40.45 47.03 9.93
CA ALA A 14 40.51 45.67 9.41
C ALA A 14 39.07 45.19 9.17
N LEU A 15 38.65 45.22 7.90
CA LEU A 15 37.48 44.48 7.46
C LEU A 15 37.80 42.99 7.63
N ASN A 16 37.42 42.40 8.77
CA ASN A 16 37.32 40.95 8.91
C ASN A 16 36.12 40.50 8.09
N THR A 17 36.31 40.30 6.78
CA THR A 17 35.41 39.45 6.00
C THR A 17 35.64 38.03 6.49
N GLN A 18 34.81 37.58 7.43
CA GLN A 18 34.79 36.18 7.85
C GLN A 18 34.52 35.34 6.60
N ALA A 19 35.40 34.38 6.32
CA ALA A 19 35.26 33.53 5.14
C ALA A 19 34.03 32.63 5.32
N GLN A 20 33.23 32.52 4.26
CA GLN A 20 32.08 31.62 4.18
C GLN A 20 32.47 30.21 4.66
N PRO A 21 31.59 29.50 5.42
CA PRO A 21 31.89 28.15 5.87
C PRO A 21 32.25 27.19 4.73
N ALA A 22 33.12 26.23 5.02
CA ALA A 22 33.44 25.18 4.05
C ALA A 22 32.20 24.31 3.76
N VAL A 23 32.17 23.75 2.56
CA VAL A 23 31.04 22.90 2.11
C VAL A 23 31.09 21.54 2.82
N PRO A 24 30.00 21.13 3.50
CA PRO A 24 29.93 19.79 4.08
C PRO A 24 29.77 18.72 2.99
N VAL A 25 30.30 17.51 3.24
CA VAL A 25 30.10 16.34 2.39
C VAL A 25 29.01 15.47 2.97
N LEU A 26 27.93 15.26 2.21
CA LEU A 26 26.78 14.45 2.60
C LEU A 26 26.97 12.98 2.22
N GLN A 27 26.68 12.09 3.16
CA GLN A 27 26.53 10.65 2.99
C GLN A 27 25.10 10.25 3.31
N LEU A 28 24.53 9.37 2.50
CA LEU A 28 23.15 8.91 2.61
C LEU A 28 23.11 7.38 2.63
N ASN A 29 22.43 6.83 3.62
CA ASN A 29 22.14 5.41 3.74
C ASN A 29 20.63 5.21 3.92
N THR A 30 20.13 4.05 3.49
CA THR A 30 18.76 3.63 3.73
C THR A 30 18.73 2.20 4.25
N GLU A 31 17.93 1.96 5.29
CA GLU A 31 17.66 0.62 5.80
C GLU A 31 16.14 0.44 5.97
N GLY A 32 15.53 -0.37 5.10
CA GLY A 32 14.08 -0.51 5.07
C GLY A 32 13.41 0.83 4.78
N LEU A 33 12.69 1.35 5.78
CA LEU A 33 11.98 2.63 5.72
C LEU A 33 12.75 3.79 6.38
N GLN A 34 13.91 3.51 6.98
CA GLN A 34 14.73 4.51 7.65
C GLN A 34 15.77 5.10 6.69
N VAL A 35 15.95 6.41 6.79
CA VAL A 35 16.98 7.17 6.10
C VAL A 35 17.93 7.72 7.14
N ASP A 36 19.22 7.47 6.92
CA ASP A 36 20.29 7.99 7.77
C ASP A 36 21.18 8.89 6.92
N LEU A 37 21.19 10.18 7.26
CA LEU A 37 22.05 11.19 6.66
C LEU A 37 23.20 11.46 7.63
N HIS A 38 24.42 11.49 7.11
CA HIS A 38 25.61 11.87 7.86
C HIS A 38 26.40 12.88 7.04
N TRP A 39 27.06 13.85 7.69
CA TRP A 39 27.90 14.80 6.98
C TRP A 39 29.18 15.16 7.72
N SER A 40 30.17 15.63 6.95
CA SER A 40 31.45 16.07 7.51
C SER A 40 31.28 17.32 8.38
N LYS A 41 31.86 17.29 9.58
CA LYS A 41 31.98 18.48 10.43
C LYS A 41 32.76 19.60 9.73
N VAL A 42 32.32 20.85 9.93
CA VAL A 42 32.92 22.07 9.39
C VAL A 42 33.28 22.94 10.59
N ASP A 43 34.58 23.22 10.78
CA ASP A 43 35.07 23.86 12.02
C ASP A 43 34.54 25.29 12.24
N SER A 44 34.26 26.03 11.17
CA SER A 44 33.68 27.38 11.22
C SER A 44 32.15 27.40 11.26
N ALA A 45 31.50 26.23 11.26
CA ALA A 45 30.05 26.12 11.27
C ALA A 45 29.51 26.07 12.70
N THR A 46 28.40 26.76 12.90
CA THR A 46 27.61 26.78 14.14
C THR A 46 26.34 25.97 14.01
N GLY A 47 25.93 25.69 12.77
CA GLY A 47 24.95 24.66 12.48
C GLY A 47 24.85 24.31 11.01
N TYR A 48 23.86 23.47 10.70
CA TYR A 48 23.59 22.94 9.38
C TYR A 48 22.12 23.06 9.02
N ARG A 49 21.84 23.29 7.74
CA ARG A 49 20.50 23.29 7.18
C ARG A 49 20.40 22.22 6.10
N LEU A 50 19.48 21.28 6.29
CA LEU A 50 19.11 20.30 5.28
C LEU A 50 18.06 20.91 4.36
N PHE A 51 18.26 20.73 3.06
CA PHE A 51 17.31 21.08 2.01
C PHE A 51 16.84 19.81 1.34
N TYR A 52 15.55 19.75 1.00
CA TYR A 52 14.97 18.61 0.33
C TYR A 52 13.90 19.02 -0.67
N ALA A 53 13.81 18.28 -1.77
CA ALA A 53 12.81 18.48 -2.83
C ALA A 53 12.29 17.13 -3.34
N PRO A 54 11.01 17.02 -3.70
CA PRO A 54 10.44 15.78 -4.21
C PRO A 54 11.04 15.40 -5.57
N TYR A 55 11.04 14.09 -5.87
CA TYR A 55 11.27 13.59 -7.23
C TYR A 55 9.93 13.25 -7.91
N PRO A 56 9.72 13.64 -9.18
CA PRO A 56 10.59 14.49 -10.00
C PRO A 56 10.63 15.94 -9.48
N TYR A 57 11.73 16.64 -9.76
CA TYR A 57 11.88 18.04 -9.34
C TYR A 57 10.90 18.94 -10.09
N LEU A 58 10.09 19.70 -9.35
CA LEU A 58 9.06 20.58 -9.92
C LEU A 58 9.41 22.08 -9.85
N GLY A 59 10.64 22.41 -9.46
CA GLY A 59 11.14 23.79 -9.37
C GLY A 59 11.33 24.30 -7.95
N ASP A 60 11.93 25.49 -7.83
CA ASP A 60 12.52 26.01 -6.59
C ASP A 60 11.49 26.19 -5.45
N ALA A 61 10.22 26.43 -5.81
CA ALA A 61 9.12 26.53 -4.84
C ALA A 61 8.83 25.21 -4.09
N THR A 62 9.37 24.08 -4.56
CA THR A 62 9.21 22.77 -3.89
C THR A 62 10.35 22.43 -2.94
N ILE A 63 11.40 23.26 -2.90
CA ILE A 63 12.52 23.08 -1.97
C ILE A 63 12.07 23.51 -0.58
N ASN A 64 12.13 22.57 0.35
CA ASN A 64 11.89 22.77 1.77
C ASN A 64 13.20 22.65 2.53
N SER A 65 13.23 23.14 3.77
CA SER A 65 14.43 23.06 4.60
C SER A 65 14.14 22.78 6.07
N ILE A 66 15.09 22.14 6.74
CA ILE A 66 15.09 21.83 8.16
C ILE A 66 16.40 22.34 8.77
N ASP A 67 16.31 23.10 9.85
CA ASP A 67 17.49 23.47 10.63
C ASP A 67 17.87 22.32 11.57
N LEU A 68 19.10 21.85 11.44
CA LEU A 68 19.62 20.69 12.18
C LEU A 68 20.55 21.12 13.33
N GLY A 69 20.78 22.42 13.49
CA GLY A 69 21.72 22.93 14.50
C GLY A 69 23.12 22.34 14.30
N ALA A 70 23.83 22.08 15.39
CA ALA A 70 25.23 21.63 15.38
C ALA A 70 25.40 20.11 15.13
N GLU A 71 24.32 19.37 14.91
CA GLU A 71 24.38 17.93 14.66
C GLU A 71 25.13 17.64 13.34
N THR A 72 25.65 16.42 13.24
CA THR A 72 26.32 15.92 12.02
C THR A 72 25.66 14.68 11.43
N ASP A 73 24.48 14.36 11.95
CA ASP A 73 23.64 13.26 11.52
C ASP A 73 22.17 13.60 11.66
N PHE A 74 21.35 12.94 10.83
CA PHE A 74 19.91 13.08 10.84
C PHE A 74 19.25 11.78 10.38
N THR A 75 18.36 11.26 11.22
CA THR A 75 17.62 10.03 10.94
C THR A 75 16.13 10.32 10.82
N ILE A 76 15.49 9.77 9.80
CA ILE A 76 14.04 9.89 9.59
C ILE A 76 13.43 8.61 9.03
N GLY A 77 12.24 8.24 9.51
CA GLY A 77 11.42 7.20 8.90
C GLY A 77 10.53 7.78 7.80
N LEU A 78 10.55 7.15 6.63
CA LEU A 78 9.72 7.53 5.48
C LEU A 78 8.81 6.38 5.03
N TRP A 79 7.87 6.67 4.13
CA TRP A 79 7.03 5.65 3.50
C TRP A 79 7.73 4.99 2.32
N GLN A 80 7.26 3.80 1.91
CA GLN A 80 7.82 3.16 0.72
C GLN A 80 7.54 3.99 -0.54
N GLY A 81 8.53 4.12 -1.42
CA GLY A 81 8.45 4.92 -2.63
C GLY A 81 8.73 6.41 -2.40
N ALA A 82 8.96 6.82 -1.14
CA ALA A 82 9.44 8.16 -0.84
C ALA A 82 10.73 8.44 -1.62
N THR A 83 10.69 9.47 -2.46
CA THR A 83 11.77 9.80 -3.38
C THR A 83 12.09 11.29 -3.32
N PHE A 84 13.33 11.64 -2.97
CA PHE A 84 13.73 13.02 -2.72
C PHE A 84 15.15 13.30 -3.21
N TYR A 85 15.40 14.54 -3.59
CA TYR A 85 16.73 15.13 -3.61
C TYR A 85 17.01 15.78 -2.26
N VAL A 86 18.22 15.63 -1.74
CA VAL A 86 18.66 16.23 -0.47
C VAL A 86 20.03 16.89 -0.60
N ALA A 87 20.24 18.02 0.09
CA ALA A 87 21.53 18.70 0.16
C ALA A 87 21.66 19.46 1.48
N LEU A 88 22.88 19.78 1.89
CA LEU A 88 23.18 20.53 3.13
C LEU A 88 23.89 21.84 2.83
N GLN A 89 23.66 22.83 3.69
CA GLN A 89 24.56 23.97 3.87
C GLN A 89 25.00 24.03 5.33
N ALA A 90 26.27 24.39 5.55
CA ALA A 90 26.76 24.79 6.86
C ALA A 90 26.57 26.30 7.03
N TYR A 91 26.23 26.79 8.22
CA TYR A 91 26.14 28.22 8.52
C TYR A 91 26.94 28.61 9.78
N ASP A 92 27.49 29.82 9.79
CA ASP A 92 28.22 30.37 10.93
C ASP A 92 27.37 31.28 11.82
N ASP A 93 27.97 31.84 12.87
CA ASP A 93 27.32 32.72 13.85
C ASP A 93 26.77 34.02 13.22
N GLN A 94 27.18 34.34 11.99
CA GLN A 94 26.71 35.50 11.22
C GLN A 94 25.63 35.12 10.21
N ASN A 95 25.13 33.87 10.27
CA ASN A 95 24.19 33.30 9.32
C ASN A 95 24.69 33.28 7.87
N GLN A 96 26.02 33.25 7.66
CA GLN A 96 26.59 33.06 6.34
C GLN A 96 26.61 31.55 6.02
N SER A 97 25.90 31.16 4.95
CA SER A 97 25.84 29.76 4.52
C SER A 97 26.97 29.40 3.56
N SER A 98 27.49 28.18 3.64
CA SER A 98 28.31 27.55 2.59
C SER A 98 27.54 27.39 1.27
N GLU A 99 28.25 27.07 0.18
CA GLU A 99 27.61 26.44 -0.98
C GLU A 99 26.95 25.11 -0.56
N TYR A 100 26.05 24.60 -1.39
CA TYR A 100 25.42 23.29 -1.15
C TYR A 100 26.45 22.16 -1.19
N SER A 101 26.23 21.14 -0.37
CA SER A 101 26.91 19.85 -0.45
C SER A 101 26.69 19.18 -1.82
N ASN A 102 27.30 18.01 -2.01
CA ASN A 102 26.78 17.07 -3.01
C ASN A 102 25.29 16.81 -2.79
N ILE A 103 24.54 16.65 -3.89
CA ILE A 103 23.13 16.30 -3.85
C ILE A 103 23.02 14.79 -3.64
N GLY A 104 22.35 14.38 -2.57
CA GLY A 104 21.91 13.01 -2.37
C GLY A 104 20.61 12.75 -3.12
N PHE A 105 20.51 11.59 -3.77
CA PHE A 105 19.24 11.07 -4.28
C PHE A 105 18.79 9.92 -3.37
N LEU A 106 17.57 10.04 -2.88
CA LEU A 106 16.95 9.12 -1.95
C LEU A 106 15.75 8.45 -2.62
N GLU A 107 15.66 7.13 -2.56
CA GLU A 107 14.48 6.36 -3.00
C GLU A 107 14.26 5.17 -2.04
N ILE A 108 13.12 5.14 -1.35
CA ILE A 108 12.78 4.03 -0.43
C ILE A 108 12.19 2.86 -1.21
N GLN A 109 13.04 1.87 -1.52
CA GLN A 109 12.65 0.69 -2.30
C GLN A 109 12.30 -0.54 -1.44
N ASP A 110 12.62 -0.54 -0.15
CA ASP A 110 12.36 -1.63 0.79
C ASP A 110 11.26 -1.25 1.80
N ARG A 111 10.44 -2.22 2.21
CA ARG A 111 9.41 -2.04 3.26
C ARG A 111 9.92 -2.41 4.66
N GLY A 112 11.17 -2.87 4.77
CA GLY A 112 11.85 -3.17 6.02
C GLY A 112 11.58 -4.57 6.58
N ALA A 113 12.22 -4.88 7.72
CA ALA A 113 12.24 -6.22 8.30
C ALA A 113 10.85 -6.71 8.75
N ALA A 114 10.01 -5.82 9.31
CA ALA A 114 8.66 -6.16 9.76
C ALA A 114 7.77 -6.64 8.61
N TYR A 115 7.84 -5.99 7.44
CA TYR A 115 7.17 -6.43 6.22
C TYR A 115 7.60 -7.85 5.83
N ARG A 116 8.93 -8.08 5.72
CA ARG A 116 9.45 -9.39 5.35
C ARG A 116 9.03 -10.47 6.33
N GLN A 117 9.15 -10.20 7.63
CA GLN A 117 8.80 -11.14 8.68
C GLN A 117 7.33 -11.54 8.60
N TYR A 118 6.42 -10.55 8.54
CA TYR A 118 4.98 -10.82 8.47
C TYR A 118 4.63 -11.68 7.25
N TRP A 119 5.04 -11.27 6.05
CA TRP A 119 4.65 -11.97 4.82
C TRP A 119 5.31 -13.33 4.67
N ARG A 120 6.54 -13.53 5.20
CA ARG A 120 7.16 -14.87 5.29
C ARG A 120 6.31 -15.79 6.16
N THR A 121 5.96 -15.33 7.35
CA THR A 121 5.20 -16.12 8.34
C THR A 121 3.83 -16.50 7.79
N VAL A 122 3.01 -15.52 7.36
CA VAL A 122 1.65 -15.82 6.89
C VAL A 122 1.65 -16.72 5.66
N THR A 123 2.60 -16.52 4.72
CA THR A 123 2.70 -17.36 3.52
C THR A 123 3.08 -18.80 3.88
N LYS A 124 3.98 -18.98 4.85
CA LYS A 124 4.37 -20.30 5.37
C LYS A 124 3.20 -21.00 6.04
N GLU A 125 2.47 -20.28 6.90
CA GLU A 125 1.32 -20.81 7.65
C GLU A 125 0.17 -21.23 6.71
N ILE A 126 -0.13 -20.42 5.69
CA ILE A 126 -1.14 -20.74 4.67
C ILE A 126 -0.73 -22.02 3.93
N ARG A 127 0.52 -22.11 3.47
CA ARG A 127 1.04 -23.32 2.78
C ARG A 127 1.06 -24.55 3.68
N GLY A 128 1.29 -24.35 4.97
CA GLY A 128 1.28 -25.39 5.98
C GLY A 128 -0.12 -25.74 6.50
N TYR A 129 -1.18 -25.11 5.98
CA TYR A 129 -2.56 -25.28 6.44
C TYR A 129 -2.72 -25.10 7.96
N SER A 130 -1.91 -24.22 8.57
CA SER A 130 -1.80 -24.13 10.03
C SER A 130 -3.09 -23.65 10.71
N PHE A 131 -3.95 -22.96 9.97
CA PHE A 131 -5.15 -22.29 10.49
C PHE A 131 -6.43 -22.71 9.76
N THR A 132 -6.50 -23.96 9.33
CA THR A 132 -7.68 -24.55 8.66
C THR A 132 -8.43 -25.56 9.53
N THR A 133 -7.94 -25.86 10.73
CA THR A 133 -8.54 -26.88 11.60
C THR A 133 -9.81 -26.36 12.26
N GLN A 134 -10.80 -27.24 12.45
CA GLN A 134 -12.05 -26.86 13.13
C GLN A 134 -11.81 -26.35 14.56
N SER A 135 -10.84 -26.91 15.28
CA SER A 135 -10.48 -26.45 16.63
C SER A 135 -9.92 -25.03 16.65
N PHE A 136 -9.25 -24.60 15.57
CA PHE A 136 -8.83 -23.20 15.42
C PHE A 136 -10.00 -22.32 14.97
N LEU A 137 -10.84 -22.81 14.05
CA LEU A 137 -11.86 -21.98 13.42
C LEU A 137 -13.10 -21.75 14.29
N TYR A 138 -13.55 -22.73 15.06
CA TYR A 138 -14.86 -22.68 15.71
C TYR A 138 -14.78 -22.78 17.23
N ASP A 139 -15.49 -21.88 17.90
CA ASP A 139 -15.85 -22.01 19.31
C ASP A 139 -17.04 -22.98 19.46
N SER A 140 -18.00 -22.88 18.53
CA SER A 140 -19.09 -23.85 18.37
C SER A 140 -19.16 -24.34 16.94
N LEU A 141 -19.13 -25.67 16.75
CA LEU A 141 -19.18 -26.27 15.42
C LEU A 141 -20.50 -25.97 14.70
N PRO A 142 -20.46 -25.76 13.37
CA PRO A 142 -21.67 -25.69 12.55
C PRO A 142 -22.31 -27.08 12.38
N ASN A 143 -23.62 -27.10 12.16
CA ASN A 143 -24.38 -28.26 11.70
C ASN A 143 -25.33 -27.82 10.59
N VAL A 144 -24.93 -28.10 9.35
CA VAL A 144 -25.67 -27.71 8.13
C VAL A 144 -27.03 -28.42 8.02
N THR A 145 -27.16 -29.64 8.54
CA THR A 145 -28.42 -30.41 8.46
C THR A 145 -29.50 -29.77 9.33
N ASP A 146 -29.11 -29.27 10.51
CA ASP A 146 -30.01 -28.61 11.46
C ASP A 146 -30.00 -27.08 11.32
N CYS A 147 -29.38 -26.54 10.26
CA CYS A 147 -29.22 -25.11 10.00
C CYS A 147 -28.60 -24.31 11.16
N VAL A 148 -27.62 -24.92 11.84
CA VAL A 148 -26.80 -24.27 12.86
C VAL A 148 -25.52 -23.75 12.21
N ALA A 149 -25.34 -22.43 12.20
CA ALA A 149 -24.17 -21.82 11.57
C ALA A 149 -22.88 -21.96 12.42
N GLY A 150 -22.99 -22.32 13.69
CA GLY A 150 -21.85 -22.34 14.62
C GLY A 150 -21.40 -20.93 15.00
N ILE A 151 -20.27 -20.84 15.71
CA ILE A 151 -19.64 -19.60 16.15
C ILE A 151 -18.15 -19.73 15.87
N LEU A 152 -17.55 -18.72 15.21
CA LEU A 152 -16.10 -18.70 14.99
C LEU A 152 -15.36 -18.34 16.27
N ASN A 153 -14.14 -18.86 16.41
CA ASN A 153 -13.20 -18.40 17.42
C ASN A 153 -12.74 -16.97 17.09
N GLU A 154 -12.57 -16.16 18.13
CA GLU A 154 -12.02 -14.80 18.03
C GLU A 154 -10.63 -14.79 17.35
N GLN A 155 -9.81 -15.84 17.54
CA GLN A 155 -8.52 -15.96 16.88
C GLN A 155 -8.63 -16.10 15.35
N ALA A 156 -9.67 -16.78 14.85
CA ALA A 156 -9.91 -16.89 13.42
C ALA A 156 -10.39 -15.55 12.84
N GLN A 157 -11.22 -14.81 13.59
CA GLN A 157 -11.65 -13.45 13.25
C GLN A 157 -10.45 -12.49 13.18
N GLN A 158 -9.59 -12.51 14.21
CA GLN A 158 -8.38 -11.68 14.26
C GLN A 158 -7.40 -12.04 13.14
N ARG A 159 -7.28 -13.32 12.78
CA ARG A 159 -6.43 -13.75 11.66
C ARG A 159 -6.87 -13.14 10.32
N LEU A 160 -8.18 -13.01 10.07
CA LEU A 160 -8.68 -12.26 8.92
C LEU A 160 -8.31 -10.76 9.05
N LEU A 161 -8.63 -10.15 10.20
CA LEU A 161 -8.43 -8.72 10.43
C LEU A 161 -6.97 -8.31 10.25
N ASP A 162 -6.03 -9.09 10.80
CA ASP A 162 -4.60 -8.85 10.70
C ASP A 162 -4.14 -8.91 9.24
N ALA A 163 -4.55 -9.93 8.50
CA ALA A 163 -4.26 -10.03 7.07
C ALA A 163 -4.86 -8.85 6.30
N PHE A 164 -6.04 -8.38 6.69
CA PHE A 164 -6.73 -7.30 6.03
C PHE A 164 -5.99 -5.98 6.25
N ASN A 165 -5.67 -5.65 7.50
CA ASN A 165 -4.94 -4.44 7.85
C ASN A 165 -3.51 -4.43 7.30
N GLN A 166 -2.83 -5.58 7.26
CA GLN A 166 -1.51 -5.68 6.63
C GLN A 166 -1.59 -5.52 5.11
N THR A 167 -2.64 -6.01 4.47
CA THR A 167 -2.88 -5.78 3.05
C THR A 167 -3.18 -4.30 2.77
N ARG A 168 -4.05 -3.66 3.56
CA ARG A 168 -4.37 -2.23 3.44
C ARG A 168 -3.14 -1.34 3.64
N LYS A 169 -2.23 -1.71 4.55
CA LYS A 169 -0.94 -1.04 4.74
C LYS A 169 -0.04 -1.08 3.49
N LEU A 170 -0.15 -2.10 2.62
CA LEU A 170 0.58 -2.12 1.35
C LEU A 170 0.15 -0.97 0.42
N HIS A 171 -1.09 -0.51 0.57
CA HIS A 171 -1.75 0.50 -0.26
C HIS A 171 -1.85 1.87 0.42
N GLN A 172 -1.16 2.05 1.55
CA GLN A 172 -1.23 3.29 2.35
C GLN A 172 -2.65 3.62 2.83
N LEU A 173 -3.49 2.60 3.04
CA LEU A 173 -4.85 2.76 3.55
C LEU A 173 -4.87 2.59 5.06
N SER A 174 -5.70 3.38 5.74
CA SER A 174 -5.96 3.25 7.18
C SER A 174 -6.44 1.84 7.54
N ALA A 175 -6.02 1.38 8.71
CA ALA A 175 -6.53 0.14 9.28
C ALA A 175 -8.04 0.25 9.54
N ILE A 176 -8.71 -0.89 9.46
CA ILE A 176 -10.13 -1.05 9.78
C ILE A 176 -10.30 -1.78 11.10
N THR A 177 -11.49 -1.65 11.66
CA THR A 177 -11.91 -2.27 12.92
C THR A 177 -12.78 -3.49 12.63
N TYR A 178 -12.71 -4.51 13.48
CA TYR A 178 -13.61 -5.64 13.41
C TYR A 178 -14.96 -5.28 14.05
N ASP A 179 -16.06 -5.60 13.38
CA ASP A 179 -17.43 -5.38 13.88
C ASP A 179 -18.06 -6.70 14.32
N HIS A 180 -18.04 -6.94 15.64
CA HIS A 180 -18.64 -8.12 16.23
C HIS A 180 -20.16 -8.16 16.15
N ASP A 181 -20.83 -7.02 16.00
CA ASP A 181 -22.30 -6.98 15.89
C ASP A 181 -22.77 -7.63 14.56
N ALA A 182 -21.88 -7.68 13.56
CA ALA A 182 -22.13 -8.31 12.27
C ALA A 182 -21.80 -9.82 12.23
N ASP A 183 -21.22 -10.40 13.29
CA ASP A 183 -20.74 -11.80 13.29
C ASP A 183 -21.87 -12.80 13.00
N PHE A 184 -23.02 -12.61 13.62
CA PHE A 184 -24.20 -13.45 13.38
C PHE A 184 -24.63 -13.39 11.91
N GLU A 185 -24.64 -12.19 11.32
CA GLU A 185 -25.06 -11.95 9.94
C GLU A 185 -24.15 -12.68 8.94
N VAL A 186 -22.83 -12.50 9.06
CA VAL A 186 -21.85 -13.12 8.15
C VAL A 186 -21.74 -14.64 8.34
N GLN A 187 -21.95 -15.14 9.55
CA GLN A 187 -21.96 -16.57 9.84
C GLN A 187 -23.19 -17.25 9.23
N GLN A 188 -24.36 -16.61 9.29
CA GLN A 188 -25.56 -17.06 8.60
C GLN A 188 -25.42 -17.01 7.08
N ALA A 189 -24.73 -15.99 6.54
CA ALA A 189 -24.43 -15.92 5.11
C ALA A 189 -23.61 -17.13 4.66
N ALA A 190 -22.52 -17.44 5.38
CA ALA A 190 -21.71 -18.62 5.10
C ALA A 190 -22.50 -19.93 5.20
N LEU A 191 -23.42 -20.06 6.17
CA LEU A 191 -24.30 -21.23 6.28
C LEU A 191 -25.17 -21.43 5.03
N ILE A 192 -25.83 -20.37 4.54
CA ILE A 192 -26.68 -20.46 3.33
C ILE A 192 -25.85 -20.90 2.13
N GLN A 193 -24.67 -20.28 1.92
CA GLN A 193 -23.78 -20.66 0.82
C GLN A 193 -23.36 -22.13 0.93
N ARG A 194 -22.99 -22.59 2.13
CA ARG A 194 -22.55 -23.97 2.36
C ARG A 194 -23.68 -24.99 2.19
N ALA A 195 -24.87 -24.70 2.72
CA ALA A 195 -26.02 -25.61 2.67
C ALA A 195 -26.49 -25.92 1.25
N ASN A 196 -26.27 -24.98 0.33
CA ASN A 196 -26.69 -25.09 -1.07
C ASN A 196 -25.53 -25.33 -2.03
N ASN A 197 -24.27 -25.29 -1.56
CA ASN A 197 -23.05 -25.43 -2.36
C ASN A 197 -23.02 -24.48 -3.58
N PHE A 198 -23.32 -23.20 -3.33
CA PHE A 198 -23.34 -22.13 -4.33
C PHE A 198 -22.73 -20.85 -3.77
N LEU A 199 -22.55 -19.86 -4.66
CA LEU A 199 -22.22 -18.49 -4.30
C LEU A 199 -23.29 -17.56 -4.87
N SER A 200 -24.05 -16.92 -4.00
CA SER A 200 -25.04 -15.91 -4.36
C SER A 200 -25.08 -14.78 -3.34
N HIS A 201 -24.92 -13.54 -3.82
CA HIS A 201 -25.15 -12.35 -3.01
C HIS A 201 -26.64 -12.11 -2.70
N LYS A 202 -27.54 -12.76 -3.43
CA LYS A 202 -28.99 -12.64 -3.26
C LYS A 202 -29.61 -14.03 -3.23
N PRO A 203 -29.36 -14.82 -2.17
CA PRO A 203 -29.95 -16.15 -2.05
C PRO A 203 -31.48 -16.03 -2.06
N GLY A 204 -32.16 -16.93 -2.79
CA GLY A 204 -33.61 -16.99 -2.79
C GLY A 204 -34.16 -17.43 -1.44
N THR A 205 -35.39 -17.02 -1.12
CA THR A 205 -36.06 -17.41 0.14
C THR A 205 -36.33 -18.92 0.24
N ASP A 206 -36.21 -19.64 -0.87
CA ASP A 206 -36.32 -21.09 -1.01
C ASP A 206 -34.99 -21.84 -0.78
N ALA A 207 -33.87 -21.11 -0.60
CA ALA A 207 -32.58 -21.71 -0.30
C ALA A 207 -32.59 -22.47 1.04
N THR A 208 -31.88 -23.59 1.10
CA THR A 208 -31.72 -24.36 2.34
C THR A 208 -31.02 -23.49 3.39
N CYS A 209 -31.52 -23.53 4.63
CA CYS A 209 -31.05 -22.70 5.75
C CYS A 209 -31.16 -21.18 5.51
N TYR A 210 -32.06 -20.74 4.62
CA TYR A 210 -32.33 -19.33 4.45
C TYR A 210 -32.73 -18.66 5.77
N SER A 211 -32.16 -17.49 6.01
CA SER A 211 -32.56 -16.55 7.06
C SER A 211 -32.37 -15.12 6.53
N ASN A 212 -33.12 -14.15 7.06
CA ASN A 212 -32.95 -12.74 6.67
C ASN A 212 -31.53 -12.26 6.96
N ALA A 213 -30.98 -12.60 8.13
CA ALA A 213 -29.60 -12.28 8.48
C ALA A 213 -28.58 -12.87 7.49
N GLY A 214 -28.79 -14.12 7.05
CA GLY A 214 -27.91 -14.72 6.05
C GLY A 214 -28.07 -14.10 4.65
N PHE A 215 -29.27 -13.62 4.30
CA PHE A 215 -29.48 -12.83 3.08
C PHE A 215 -28.74 -11.49 3.16
N ASP A 216 -28.92 -10.74 4.25
CA ASP A 216 -28.28 -9.44 4.46
C ASP A 216 -26.75 -9.57 4.42
N GLY A 217 -26.21 -10.58 5.12
CA GLY A 217 -24.78 -10.89 5.10
C GLY A 217 -24.26 -11.34 3.74
N SER A 218 -25.06 -12.08 2.97
CA SER A 218 -24.69 -12.46 1.61
C SER A 218 -24.62 -11.24 0.68
N ASN A 219 -25.55 -10.31 0.86
CA ASN A 219 -25.67 -9.11 0.04
C ASN A 219 -24.57 -8.08 0.37
N SER A 220 -24.08 -8.04 1.61
CA SER A 220 -23.08 -7.08 2.11
C SER A 220 -21.62 -7.57 2.10
N SER A 221 -21.38 -8.82 1.70
CA SER A 221 -20.07 -9.48 1.82
C SER A 221 -19.47 -9.91 0.49
N ASN A 222 -18.13 -9.95 0.44
CA ASN A 222 -17.42 -10.81 -0.51
C ASN A 222 -17.59 -12.28 -0.09
N LEU A 223 -17.96 -13.16 -1.03
CA LEU A 223 -18.32 -14.55 -0.74
C LEU A 223 -17.33 -15.55 -1.34
N TYR A 224 -16.94 -16.53 -0.54
CA TYR A 224 -15.95 -17.55 -0.89
C TYR A 224 -16.54 -18.95 -0.67
N LEU A 225 -16.22 -19.89 -1.56
CA LEU A 225 -16.62 -21.28 -1.41
C LEU A 225 -15.46 -22.21 -1.76
N SER A 226 -15.12 -23.05 -0.78
CA SER A 226 -14.14 -24.13 -0.88
C SER A 226 -14.76 -25.43 -0.38
N GLY A 227 -14.24 -26.56 -0.88
CA GLY A 227 -14.64 -27.89 -0.42
C GLY A 227 -14.27 -28.16 1.04
N ASN A 228 -13.23 -27.50 1.54
CA ASN A 228 -12.69 -27.66 2.89
C ASN A 228 -12.65 -26.32 3.64
N ASP A 229 -12.60 -26.40 4.97
CA ASP A 229 -12.28 -25.29 5.85
C ASP A 229 -11.02 -24.55 5.36
N SER A 230 -11.10 -23.22 5.36
CA SER A 230 -10.14 -22.31 4.74
C SER A 230 -9.48 -21.42 5.77
N ASP A 231 -8.20 -21.17 5.58
CA ASP A 231 -7.44 -20.21 6.40
C ASP A 231 -8.03 -18.80 6.16
N PRO A 232 -8.46 -18.07 7.21
CA PRO A 232 -9.03 -16.73 7.06
C PRO A 232 -8.12 -15.76 6.30
N ALA A 233 -6.80 -15.79 6.54
CA ALA A 233 -5.85 -14.96 5.82
C ALA A 233 -5.79 -15.33 4.32
N ASN A 234 -5.87 -16.63 4.01
CA ASN A 234 -5.89 -17.10 2.63
C ASN A 234 -7.19 -16.70 1.88
N VAL A 235 -8.34 -16.69 2.58
CA VAL A 235 -9.62 -16.22 2.01
C VAL A 235 -9.50 -14.76 1.57
N LEU A 236 -9.01 -13.90 2.47
CA LEU A 236 -8.76 -12.49 2.15
C LEU A 236 -7.78 -12.33 0.98
N MET A 237 -6.62 -12.99 1.04
CA MET A 237 -5.60 -12.86 0.00
C MET A 237 -6.12 -13.35 -1.37
N SER A 238 -6.98 -14.36 -1.39
CA SER A 238 -7.64 -14.85 -2.61
C SER A 238 -8.58 -13.80 -3.21
N PHE A 239 -9.34 -13.07 -2.38
CA PHE A 239 -10.19 -11.97 -2.85
C PHE A 239 -9.38 -10.79 -3.40
N ILE A 240 -8.27 -10.46 -2.74
CA ILE A 240 -7.36 -9.40 -3.22
C ILE A 240 -6.69 -9.82 -4.53
N GLY A 241 -6.26 -11.08 -4.67
CA GLY A 241 -5.72 -11.58 -5.92
C GLY A 241 -6.76 -11.60 -7.05
N ASP A 242 -8.02 -11.92 -6.72
CA ASP A 242 -9.20 -11.97 -7.60
C ASP A 242 -9.09 -12.86 -8.86
N ALA A 243 -7.97 -13.58 -9.00
CA ALA A 243 -7.70 -14.47 -10.12
C ALA A 243 -8.67 -15.67 -10.22
N SER A 244 -9.45 -15.93 -9.16
CA SER A 244 -10.45 -17.00 -9.10
C SER A 244 -11.89 -16.53 -9.36
N ASN A 245 -12.13 -15.23 -9.57
CA ASN A 245 -13.44 -14.69 -9.94
C ASN A 245 -13.69 -14.86 -11.45
N ILE A 246 -13.83 -16.11 -11.88
CA ILE A 246 -13.94 -16.47 -13.30
C ILE A 246 -15.16 -15.84 -14.00
N SER A 247 -16.20 -15.47 -13.26
CA SER A 247 -17.40 -14.82 -13.80
C SER A 247 -17.22 -13.34 -14.10
N ASN A 248 -16.28 -12.66 -13.43
CA ASN A 248 -16.09 -11.21 -13.58
C ASN A 248 -14.66 -10.77 -13.20
N ILE A 249 -13.64 -11.45 -13.74
CA ILE A 249 -12.24 -11.21 -13.38
C ILE A 249 -11.79 -9.77 -13.69
N SER A 250 -12.31 -9.17 -14.76
CA SER A 250 -11.98 -7.80 -15.15
C SER A 250 -12.62 -6.74 -14.27
N GLY A 251 -13.75 -7.05 -13.62
CA GLY A 251 -14.40 -6.12 -12.70
C GLY A 251 -13.65 -5.94 -11.37
N VAL A 252 -12.77 -6.89 -11.03
CA VAL A 252 -11.95 -6.95 -9.81
C VAL A 252 -12.71 -6.57 -8.52
N GLY A 253 -13.99 -6.96 -8.46
CA GLY A 253 -14.96 -6.42 -7.50
C GLY A 253 -14.59 -6.71 -6.05
N HIS A 254 -14.09 -7.92 -5.76
CA HIS A 254 -13.71 -8.30 -4.40
C HIS A 254 -12.53 -7.47 -3.90
N ARG A 255 -11.53 -7.25 -4.77
CA ARG A 255 -10.38 -6.41 -4.44
C ARG A 255 -10.79 -4.97 -4.18
N ARG A 256 -11.63 -4.40 -5.05
CA ARG A 256 -12.06 -2.99 -4.97
C ARG A 256 -12.89 -2.71 -3.71
N THR A 257 -13.72 -3.66 -3.26
CA THR A 257 -14.44 -3.51 -1.99
C THR A 257 -13.50 -3.58 -0.79
N LEU A 258 -12.52 -4.50 -0.78
CA LEU A 258 -11.57 -4.62 0.32
C LEU A 258 -10.59 -3.44 0.40
N LEU A 259 -10.09 -2.98 -0.74
CA LEU A 259 -9.17 -1.84 -0.83
C LEU A 259 -9.90 -0.49 -0.94
N ASN A 260 -11.19 -0.45 -0.63
CA ASN A 260 -11.96 0.80 -0.58
C ASN A 260 -11.39 1.71 0.53
N PRO A 261 -10.89 2.93 0.21
CA PRO A 261 -10.34 3.86 1.21
C PRO A 261 -11.37 4.33 2.25
N PHE A 262 -12.65 4.28 1.91
CA PHE A 262 -13.75 4.69 2.79
C PHE A 262 -14.22 3.57 3.74
N LEU A 263 -13.76 2.33 3.54
CA LEU A 263 -14.10 1.20 4.39
C LEU A 263 -13.40 1.33 5.76
N GLN A 264 -14.16 1.10 6.83
CA GLN A 264 -13.70 1.24 8.21
C GLN A 264 -13.98 0.05 9.10
N PHE A 265 -14.91 -0.80 8.69
CA PHE A 265 -15.31 -1.98 9.43
C PHE A 265 -15.24 -3.23 8.55
N THR A 266 -15.07 -4.37 9.17
CA THR A 266 -15.20 -5.68 8.54
C THR A 266 -15.75 -6.68 9.56
N SER A 267 -16.37 -7.75 9.08
CA SER A 267 -16.67 -8.94 9.88
C SER A 267 -16.46 -10.19 9.03
N TYR A 268 -16.27 -11.33 9.68
CA TYR A 268 -15.90 -12.59 9.04
C TYR A 268 -16.78 -13.73 9.52
N GLY A 269 -17.35 -14.48 8.57
CA GLY A 269 -18.06 -15.72 8.84
C GLY A 269 -17.51 -16.86 7.99
N GLN A 270 -17.51 -18.07 8.53
CA GLN A 270 -17.14 -19.27 7.78
C GLN A 270 -17.92 -20.48 8.26
N VAL A 271 -18.48 -21.27 7.35
CA VAL A 271 -19.14 -22.55 7.61
C VAL A 271 -18.59 -23.60 6.65
N LEU A 272 -17.73 -24.48 7.18
CA LEU A 272 -17.14 -25.63 6.49
C LEU A 272 -16.58 -25.27 5.11
N GLY A 273 -15.79 -24.20 5.00
CA GLY A 273 -15.20 -23.75 3.73
C GLY A 273 -16.03 -22.79 2.88
N ALA A 274 -17.29 -22.51 3.22
CA ALA A 274 -17.98 -21.31 2.72
C ALA A 274 -17.65 -20.14 3.63
N SER A 275 -17.43 -18.94 3.10
CA SER A 275 -17.09 -17.76 3.92
C SER A 275 -17.71 -16.48 3.38
N GLY A 276 -17.94 -15.53 4.28
CA GLY A 276 -18.32 -14.16 3.98
C GLY A 276 -17.38 -13.17 4.68
N VAL A 277 -16.92 -12.16 3.94
CA VAL A 277 -16.19 -11.01 4.48
C VAL A 277 -17.03 -9.76 4.22
N LYS A 278 -17.63 -9.17 5.26
CA LYS A 278 -18.52 -8.01 5.12
C LYS A 278 -17.72 -6.76 4.76
N VAL A 279 -18.20 -6.00 3.78
CA VAL A 279 -17.47 -4.87 3.19
C VAL A 279 -18.33 -3.60 3.00
N PHE A 280 -19.61 -3.62 3.40
CA PHE A 280 -20.45 -2.43 3.52
C PHE A 280 -21.68 -2.73 4.40
N ASP A 281 -22.57 -1.74 4.54
CA ASP A 281 -23.80 -1.83 5.34
C ASP A 281 -23.56 -2.09 6.83
N PHE A 282 -22.63 -1.31 7.39
CA PHE A 282 -22.34 -1.27 8.82
C PHE A 282 -23.17 -0.18 9.51
N PRO A 283 -23.62 -0.39 10.76
CA PRO A 283 -24.42 0.59 11.51
C PRO A 283 -23.62 1.84 11.93
N GLY A 284 -22.28 1.82 11.85
CA GLY A 284 -21.40 2.89 12.30
C GLY A 284 -21.21 4.02 11.27
N ASN A 285 -21.41 5.27 11.73
CA ASN A 285 -21.05 6.48 10.99
C ASN A 285 -19.67 6.98 11.42
N SER A 286 -18.63 6.23 11.09
CA SER A 286 -17.28 6.78 11.12
C SER A 286 -16.90 7.15 9.68
N THR A 287 -16.04 8.14 9.49
CA THR A 287 -15.54 8.58 8.18
C THR A 287 -14.02 8.63 8.21
N THR A 288 -13.35 8.03 7.23
CA THR A 288 -11.90 8.20 7.03
C THR A 288 -11.60 9.68 6.78
N ALA A 289 -10.59 10.22 7.45
CA ALA A 289 -10.16 11.60 7.22
C ALA A 289 -9.60 11.76 5.80
N ALA A 290 -9.83 12.90 5.16
CA ALA A 290 -9.47 13.10 3.75
C ALA A 290 -7.95 13.05 3.52
N GLU A 291 -7.17 13.47 4.51
CA GLU A 291 -5.71 13.39 4.53
C GLU A 291 -5.17 11.95 4.53
N ASP A 292 -5.95 11.00 5.01
CA ASP A 292 -5.57 9.58 5.08
C ASP A 292 -6.01 8.79 3.82
N ILE A 293 -6.71 9.44 2.89
CA ILE A 293 -7.19 8.83 1.65
C ILE A 293 -6.20 9.16 0.53
N PRO A 294 -5.57 8.15 -0.11
CA PRO A 294 -4.67 8.39 -1.23
C PRO A 294 -5.46 8.83 -2.47
N ASP A 295 -4.79 9.53 -3.40
CA ASP A 295 -5.43 10.02 -4.63
C ASP A 295 -5.77 8.88 -5.62
N TYR A 296 -5.14 7.72 -5.44
CA TYR A 296 -5.46 6.49 -6.16
C TYR A 296 -5.09 5.25 -5.33
N VAL A 297 -5.70 4.13 -5.66
CA VAL A 297 -5.31 2.80 -5.17
C VAL A 297 -4.93 1.95 -6.38
N ALA A 298 -3.73 1.38 -6.37
CA ALA A 298 -3.23 0.52 -7.43
C ALA A 298 -2.94 -0.89 -6.90
N PHE A 299 -3.11 -1.91 -7.72
CA PHE A 299 -2.71 -3.27 -7.42
C PHE A 299 -2.01 -3.90 -8.62
N PRO A 300 -0.82 -4.49 -8.44
CA PRO A 300 0.09 -4.30 -7.30
C PRO A 300 0.55 -2.84 -7.15
N TYR A 301 1.09 -2.51 -5.98
CA TYR A 301 1.67 -1.20 -5.70
C TYR A 301 2.99 -1.34 -4.93
N LEU A 302 4.04 -0.74 -5.49
CA LEU A 302 5.41 -0.80 -4.99
C LEU A 302 5.84 -2.25 -4.73
N ARG A 303 6.53 -2.52 -3.61
CA ARG A 303 6.96 -3.88 -3.24
C ARG A 303 5.76 -4.65 -2.70
N TYR A 304 5.36 -5.71 -3.39
CA TYR A 304 4.13 -6.45 -3.12
C TYR A 304 4.43 -7.95 -2.94
N PRO A 305 3.81 -8.65 -1.96
CA PRO A 305 4.10 -10.05 -1.73
C PRO A 305 3.67 -10.94 -2.90
N TYR A 306 4.55 -11.83 -3.34
CA TYR A 306 4.22 -12.77 -4.42
C TYR A 306 3.02 -13.68 -4.12
N ALA A 307 2.67 -13.88 -2.86
CA ALA A 307 1.60 -14.77 -2.43
C ALA A 307 0.20 -14.34 -2.90
N PHE A 308 0.03 -13.10 -3.35
CA PHE A 308 -1.21 -12.64 -3.99
C PHE A 308 -1.31 -12.98 -5.48
N PHE A 309 -0.22 -13.46 -6.10
CA PHE A 309 -0.14 -13.71 -7.53
C PHE A 309 -0.30 -15.19 -7.86
N SER A 310 -1.23 -15.47 -8.76
CA SER A 310 -1.53 -16.82 -9.26
C SER A 310 -0.81 -17.16 -10.58
N ASP A 311 -0.20 -16.17 -11.24
CA ASP A 311 0.28 -16.26 -12.64
C ASP A 311 1.39 -17.28 -12.87
N LYS A 312 2.21 -17.51 -11.84
CA LYS A 312 3.36 -18.43 -11.87
C LYS A 312 3.12 -19.71 -11.08
N THR A 313 1.98 -19.81 -10.39
CA THR A 313 1.63 -20.94 -9.53
C THR A 313 0.40 -21.70 -10.04
N SER A 314 -0.34 -21.13 -11.00
CA SER A 314 -1.51 -21.72 -11.64
C SER A 314 -1.67 -21.20 -13.08
N SER A 315 -2.67 -21.69 -13.80
CA SER A 315 -3.05 -21.14 -15.10
C SER A 315 -3.84 -19.82 -15.01
N LYS A 316 -4.22 -19.38 -13.80
CA LYS A 316 -5.00 -18.17 -13.57
C LYS A 316 -4.10 -16.94 -13.59
N LYS A 317 -4.58 -15.85 -14.19
CA LYS A 317 -3.88 -14.56 -14.26
C LYS A 317 -4.42 -13.61 -13.21
N THR A 318 -3.53 -12.93 -12.52
CA THR A 318 -3.91 -11.93 -11.51
C THR A 318 -4.05 -10.58 -12.22
N PRO A 319 -5.26 -10.02 -12.36
CA PRO A 319 -5.43 -8.73 -13.02
C PRO A 319 -4.75 -7.64 -12.19
N TRP A 320 -4.04 -6.74 -12.86
CA TRP A 320 -3.60 -5.47 -12.28
C TRP A 320 -4.75 -4.47 -12.36
N ASN A 321 -4.79 -3.51 -11.45
CA ASN A 321 -5.89 -2.56 -11.38
C ASN A 321 -5.45 -1.20 -10.82
N LEU A 322 -6.13 -0.13 -11.24
CA LEU A 322 -6.09 1.18 -10.62
C LEU A 322 -7.51 1.74 -10.43
N THR A 323 -7.72 2.40 -9.29
CA THR A 323 -8.91 3.18 -8.95
C THR A 323 -8.48 4.58 -8.55
N ILE A 324 -9.16 5.61 -9.08
CA ILE A 324 -8.93 7.03 -8.78
C ILE A 324 -9.85 7.51 -7.66
N ILE A 325 -9.30 8.34 -6.78
CA ILE A 325 -10.01 9.05 -5.71
C ILE A 325 -9.68 10.54 -5.81
N GLU A 326 -10.37 11.21 -6.74
CA GLU A 326 -10.27 12.66 -6.93
C GLU A 326 -11.04 13.42 -5.84
N ASP A 327 -12.26 12.95 -5.53
CA ASP A 327 -13.12 13.54 -4.49
C ASP A 327 -13.14 12.65 -3.24
N LYS A 328 -12.54 13.15 -2.16
CA LYS A 328 -12.39 12.42 -0.89
C LYS A 328 -13.60 12.55 0.03
N SER A 329 -14.70 13.17 -0.41
CA SER A 329 -15.91 13.36 0.39
C SER A 329 -16.76 12.09 0.55
N SER A 330 -16.77 11.20 -0.46
CA SER A 330 -17.50 9.94 -0.40
C SER A 330 -17.04 8.94 -1.45
N THR A 331 -17.35 7.67 -1.23
CA THR A 331 -17.13 6.59 -2.22
C THR A 331 -17.74 6.94 -3.58
N TRP A 332 -18.97 7.45 -3.62
CA TRP A 332 -19.72 7.66 -4.86
C TRP A 332 -19.39 8.96 -5.59
N ALA A 333 -18.70 9.91 -4.94
CA ALA A 333 -18.27 11.15 -5.59
C ALA A 333 -17.28 10.93 -6.74
N ASN A 334 -16.71 9.73 -6.84
CA ASN A 334 -15.75 9.33 -7.88
C ASN A 334 -16.38 8.44 -8.96
N GLN A 335 -17.71 8.44 -9.12
CA GLN A 335 -18.38 7.73 -10.20
C GLN A 335 -18.21 8.49 -11.52
N HIS A 336 -17.07 8.28 -12.16
CA HIS A 336 -16.70 8.99 -13.37
C HIS A 336 -15.91 8.10 -14.33
N ASN A 337 -16.06 8.34 -15.63
CA ASN A 337 -15.40 7.57 -16.69
C ASN A 337 -13.96 8.03 -16.93
N TYR A 338 -13.14 8.01 -15.88
CA TYR A 338 -11.74 8.47 -15.90
C TYR A 338 -10.90 7.85 -17.02
N PHE A 339 -11.19 6.59 -17.36
CA PHE A 339 -10.32 5.77 -18.20
C PHE A 339 -10.81 5.60 -19.63
N ALA A 340 -11.84 6.33 -20.06
CA ALA A 340 -12.43 6.18 -21.39
C ALA A 340 -11.43 6.39 -22.55
N SER A 341 -10.41 7.21 -22.32
CA SER A 341 -9.34 7.50 -23.29
C SER A 341 -7.95 7.08 -22.79
N ALA A 342 -7.88 6.40 -21.64
CA ALA A 342 -6.63 6.12 -20.97
C ALA A 342 -5.75 5.16 -21.77
N LYS A 343 -4.42 5.35 -21.68
CA LYS A 343 -3.42 4.46 -22.28
C LYS A 343 -2.48 3.97 -21.20
N ILE A 344 -2.21 2.67 -21.20
CA ILE A 344 -1.33 2.01 -20.23
C ILE A 344 -0.03 1.62 -20.92
N SER A 345 1.10 1.90 -20.26
CA SER A 345 2.38 1.25 -20.53
C SER A 345 2.94 0.66 -19.25
N VAL A 346 3.59 -0.49 -19.39
CA VAL A 346 4.35 -1.14 -18.32
C VAL A 346 5.75 -1.41 -18.84
N THR A 347 6.77 -0.92 -18.15
CA THR A 347 8.17 -1.06 -18.55
C THR A 347 9.02 -1.60 -17.42
N GLN A 348 9.96 -2.49 -17.73
CA GLN A 348 10.97 -2.94 -16.77
C GLN A 348 11.99 -1.82 -16.54
N LYS A 349 12.23 -1.43 -15.27
CA LYS A 349 13.09 -0.28 -14.94
C LYS A 349 14.57 -0.51 -15.28
N SER A 350 15.05 -1.76 -15.30
CA SER A 350 16.47 -2.07 -15.46
C SER A 350 17.00 -1.83 -16.88
N ASP A 351 16.17 -2.06 -17.89
CA ASP A 351 16.56 -2.05 -19.31
C ASP A 351 15.55 -1.32 -20.20
N GLY A 352 14.45 -0.82 -19.64
CA GLY A 352 13.39 -0.15 -20.39
C GLY A 352 12.53 -1.09 -21.23
N GLN A 353 12.63 -2.41 -21.05
CA GLN A 353 11.84 -3.38 -21.81
C GLN A 353 10.34 -3.10 -21.62
N SER A 354 9.61 -2.92 -22.72
CA SER A 354 8.14 -2.81 -22.68
C SER A 354 7.51 -4.18 -22.46
N MET A 355 6.60 -4.24 -21.50
CA MET A 355 5.83 -5.45 -21.19
C MET A 355 4.55 -5.50 -22.02
N THR A 356 4.09 -6.72 -22.33
CA THR A 356 2.82 -6.91 -23.01
C THR A 356 1.66 -6.70 -22.05
N VAL A 357 0.80 -5.74 -22.37
CA VAL A 357 -0.46 -5.45 -21.66
C VAL A 357 -1.63 -6.01 -22.48
N ALA A 358 -2.55 -6.70 -21.82
CA ALA A 358 -3.74 -7.27 -22.44
C ALA A 358 -4.98 -7.12 -21.53
N ASP A 359 -6.13 -7.58 -22.02
CA ASP A 359 -7.40 -7.67 -21.27
C ASP A 359 -7.82 -6.36 -20.60
N LEU A 360 -7.60 -5.24 -21.28
CA LEU A 360 -7.96 -3.92 -20.78
C LEU A 360 -9.47 -3.82 -20.56
N HIS A 361 -9.86 -3.41 -19.35
CA HIS A 361 -11.25 -3.20 -18.98
C HIS A 361 -11.38 -1.97 -18.09
N PHE A 362 -12.45 -1.21 -18.28
CA PHE A 362 -12.84 -0.14 -17.36
C PHE A 362 -14.35 -0.10 -17.19
N ASP A 363 -14.77 0.30 -16.00
CA ASP A 363 -16.18 0.44 -15.64
C ASP A 363 -16.37 1.49 -14.55
N THR A 364 -17.63 1.87 -14.33
CA THR A 364 -18.08 2.74 -13.22
C THR A 364 -19.08 2.05 -12.31
N ASN A 365 -19.01 0.71 -12.25
CA ASN A 365 -19.90 -0.10 -11.42
C ASN A 365 -19.52 0.03 -9.94
N GLY A 366 -20.52 -0.02 -9.06
CA GLY A 366 -20.31 0.02 -7.62
C GLY A 366 -19.78 -1.29 -7.05
N SER A 367 -18.49 -1.32 -6.73
CA SER A 367 -17.80 -2.39 -5.99
C SER A 367 -16.73 -1.75 -5.12
N GLY A 368 -17.12 -0.96 -4.11
CA GLY A 368 -16.25 0.06 -3.52
C GLY A 368 -16.31 1.35 -4.34
N VAL A 369 -15.18 2.05 -4.50
CA VAL A 369 -15.13 3.29 -5.31
C VAL A 369 -15.52 2.96 -6.77
N PRO A 370 -16.52 3.65 -7.36
CA PRO A 370 -17.16 3.27 -8.62
C PRO A 370 -16.41 3.78 -9.85
N ASN A 371 -15.11 3.47 -9.92
CA ASN A 371 -14.31 3.52 -11.14
C ASN A 371 -13.23 2.42 -11.09
N ASN A 372 -12.94 1.83 -12.25
CA ASN A 372 -12.00 0.74 -12.40
C ASN A 372 -11.25 0.88 -13.72
N LEU A 373 -9.94 0.69 -13.67
CA LEU A 373 -9.13 0.29 -14.81
C LEU A 373 -8.43 -1.00 -14.43
N SER A 374 -8.61 -2.07 -15.20
CA SER A 374 -7.93 -3.34 -14.99
C SER A 374 -7.30 -3.87 -16.28
N TRP A 375 -6.22 -4.63 -16.15
CA TRP A 375 -5.49 -5.22 -17.26
C TRP A 375 -4.66 -6.42 -16.79
N THR A 376 -4.13 -7.20 -17.72
CA THR A 376 -3.13 -8.24 -17.45
C THR A 376 -1.77 -7.84 -18.02
N VAL A 377 -0.70 -8.33 -17.38
CA VAL A 377 0.68 -8.16 -17.84
C VAL A 377 1.28 -9.55 -18.04
N THR A 378 1.87 -9.82 -19.20
CA THR A 378 2.51 -11.12 -19.47
C THR A 378 4.01 -11.07 -19.15
N ASP A 379 4.57 -12.25 -18.85
CA ASP A 379 6.02 -12.50 -18.75
C ASP A 379 6.80 -11.63 -17.75
N TRP A 380 6.10 -11.00 -16.80
CA TRP A 380 6.74 -10.30 -15.69
C TRP A 380 7.56 -11.28 -14.82
N GLN A 381 8.60 -10.74 -14.18
CA GLN A 381 9.55 -11.47 -13.35
C GLN A 381 9.42 -11.12 -11.88
N TYR A 382 9.68 -12.11 -11.03
CA TYR A 382 9.79 -11.85 -9.59
C TYR A 382 11.05 -11.05 -9.33
N ASP A 383 11.02 -10.29 -8.25
CA ASP A 383 12.16 -9.51 -7.78
C ASP A 383 12.71 -8.52 -8.83
N THR A 384 11.81 -8.03 -9.70
CA THR A 384 12.11 -7.08 -10.77
C THR A 384 11.21 -5.86 -10.63
N TRP A 385 11.79 -4.67 -10.79
CA TRP A 385 11.06 -3.41 -10.78
C TRP A 385 10.45 -3.10 -12.15
N TYR A 386 9.16 -2.75 -12.13
CA TYR A 386 8.40 -2.26 -13.27
C TYR A 386 7.87 -0.85 -12.97
N SER A 387 7.81 0.01 -13.98
CA SER A 387 7.10 1.28 -13.96
C SER A 387 5.80 1.14 -14.77
N VAL A 388 4.69 1.56 -14.17
CA VAL A 388 3.38 1.65 -14.81
C VAL A 388 3.09 3.12 -15.07
N VAL A 389 2.73 3.45 -16.31
CA VAL A 389 2.25 4.79 -16.67
C VAL A 389 0.86 4.66 -17.27
N ILE A 390 -0.09 5.38 -16.68
CA ILE A 390 -1.45 5.53 -17.21
C ILE A 390 -1.58 7.00 -17.63
N SER A 391 -1.76 7.23 -18.93
CA SER A 391 -1.88 8.56 -19.52
C SER A 391 -3.27 8.80 -20.10
N ASN A 392 -3.63 10.06 -20.38
CA ASN A 392 -4.94 10.46 -20.88
C ASN A 392 -6.09 10.09 -19.94
N ILE A 393 -5.84 10.19 -18.62
CA ILE A 393 -6.88 10.11 -17.60
C ILE A 393 -7.72 11.37 -17.70
N MET A 394 -9.04 11.22 -17.84
CA MET A 394 -10.00 12.32 -17.91
C MET A 394 -10.51 12.62 -16.50
N TYR A 395 -10.06 13.73 -15.90
CA TYR A 395 -10.56 14.15 -14.57
C TYR A 395 -11.90 14.85 -14.65
N GLN A 396 -12.60 15.01 -13.53
CA GLN A 396 -13.93 15.64 -13.49
C GLN A 396 -13.91 17.09 -13.97
N SER A 397 -12.78 17.79 -13.81
CA SER A 397 -12.55 19.14 -14.35
C SER A 397 -12.58 19.20 -15.88
N GLY A 398 -12.44 18.07 -16.57
CA GLY A 398 -12.25 17.96 -18.02
C GLY A 398 -10.79 18.00 -18.45
N GLU A 399 -9.85 18.22 -17.51
CA GLU A 399 -8.42 18.15 -17.79
C GLU A 399 -7.95 16.70 -18.00
N THR A 400 -6.91 16.55 -18.81
CA THR A 400 -6.21 15.28 -18.96
C THR A 400 -4.97 15.24 -18.10
N GLY A 401 -4.72 14.08 -17.48
CA GLY A 401 -3.45 13.86 -16.79
C GLY A 401 -2.95 12.43 -16.88
N SER A 402 -1.98 12.14 -16.02
CA SER A 402 -1.29 10.85 -15.97
C SER A 402 -0.95 10.46 -14.55
N ILE A 403 -0.95 9.17 -14.28
CA ILE A 403 -0.43 8.56 -13.05
C ILE A 403 0.74 7.67 -13.43
N GLN A 404 1.83 7.76 -12.66
CA GLN A 404 2.97 6.85 -12.75
C GLN A 404 3.22 6.24 -11.37
N TYR A 405 3.42 4.93 -11.32
CA TYR A 405 3.79 4.23 -10.10
C TYR A 405 4.63 2.99 -10.41
N ASP A 406 5.39 2.53 -9.41
CA ASP A 406 6.27 1.38 -9.56
C ASP A 406 5.67 0.11 -8.94
N VAL A 407 6.13 -1.04 -9.43
CA VAL A 407 5.71 -2.38 -9.01
C VAL A 407 6.95 -3.26 -8.85
N PHE A 408 7.01 -4.01 -7.76
CA PHE A 408 7.99 -5.07 -7.52
C PHE A 408 7.31 -6.24 -6.83
N ILE A 409 7.27 -7.39 -7.49
CA ILE A 409 6.65 -8.59 -6.91
C ILE A 409 7.72 -9.36 -6.14
N ASP A 410 7.68 -9.22 -4.81
CA ASP A 410 8.72 -9.69 -3.90
C ASP A 410 8.58 -11.18 -3.61
N TYR A 411 9.58 -11.95 -4.03
CA TYR A 411 9.62 -13.39 -3.90
C TYR A 411 10.77 -13.84 -3.01
N LYS A 412 12.03 -13.51 -3.36
CA LYS A 412 13.21 -13.98 -2.60
C LYS A 412 13.19 -13.55 -1.15
N ASN A 413 12.68 -12.35 -0.85
CA ASN A 413 12.62 -11.90 0.53
C ASN A 413 11.41 -12.44 1.30
N ILE A 414 10.52 -13.22 0.69
CA ILE A 414 9.28 -13.71 1.34
C ILE A 414 9.18 -15.23 1.28
N ILE A 415 9.74 -15.88 0.26
CA ILE A 415 9.73 -17.32 0.18
C ILE A 415 10.54 -17.94 1.31
N ASP A 416 9.89 -18.82 2.07
CA ASP A 416 10.55 -19.72 3.00
C ASP A 416 11.31 -20.76 2.17
N ILE A 417 12.63 -20.56 1.99
CA ILE A 417 13.51 -21.58 1.41
C ILE A 417 13.96 -22.43 2.60
N PRO A 418 13.58 -23.73 2.68
CA PRO A 418 14.21 -24.64 3.61
C PRO A 418 15.72 -24.56 3.40
N SER A 419 16.48 -24.38 4.48
CA SER A 419 17.91 -24.06 4.51
C SER A 419 18.86 -25.07 3.82
N SER A 420 18.35 -26.03 3.06
CA SER A 420 19.11 -27.02 2.29
C SER A 420 19.45 -26.62 0.85
N LEU A 421 18.99 -25.46 0.34
CA LEU A 421 19.28 -25.02 -1.04
C LEU A 421 20.23 -23.81 -1.14
N ALA A 422 20.66 -23.22 -0.02
CA ALA A 422 21.65 -22.14 -0.01
C ALA A 422 23.12 -22.63 -0.06
N ALA A 423 23.35 -23.94 -0.11
CA ALA A 423 24.68 -24.55 -0.14
C ALA A 423 25.08 -25.13 -1.51
N GLY A 424 24.41 -24.72 -2.59
CA GLY A 424 24.70 -25.23 -3.93
C GLY A 424 24.20 -24.34 -5.05
N ALA A 425 24.79 -23.15 -5.20
CA ALA A 425 24.80 -22.38 -6.44
C ALA A 425 26.07 -21.52 -6.48
#